data_AF-A0A2B8B9U7-F1
#
_entry.id   AF-A0A2B8B9U7-F1
#
_cell.length_a   1.000
_cell.length_b   1.000
_cell.length_c   1.000
_cell.angle_alpha   90.00
_cell.angle_beta   90.00
_cell.angle_gamma   90.00
#
_symmetry.space_group_name_H-M   'P 1'
#
loop_
_entity.id
_entity.type
_entity.pdbx_description
1 polymer ?
#
loop_
_entity_poly.entity_id
_entity_poly.type
_entity_poly.pdbx_seq_one_letter_code
_entity_poly.pdbx_strand_id
1 'polypeptide(L)'
;MPDIATADELRRRIAQAQAGVAALARREPENSWLASIQRQLEYVDGAARDGAERLDRADELNFGLLASHYVDDVDPALAAELHAISAAARRLFGF
;
A
#
# COMPACT_ATOMS: atom_id res chain seq x y z
N MET A 1 14.06 -3.83 6.37
CA MET A 1 13.07 -4.77 5.81
C MET A 1 13.63 -5.35 4.51
N PRO A 2 13.31 -6.59 4.12
CA PRO A 2 13.72 -7.14 2.84
C PRO A 2 13.11 -6.32 1.68
N ASP A 3 13.90 -6.12 0.63
CA ASP A 3 13.50 -5.37 -0.56
C ASP A 3 12.44 -6.13 -1.37
N ILE A 4 11.36 -5.47 -1.79
CA ILE A 4 10.23 -6.04 -2.55
C ILE A 4 10.59 -6.04 -4.04
N ALA A 5 11.33 -7.06 -4.47
CA ALA A 5 11.95 -7.10 -5.80
C ALA A 5 11.05 -7.58 -6.95
N THR A 6 9.93 -8.25 -6.66
CA THR A 6 9.07 -8.87 -7.68
C THR A 6 7.59 -8.55 -7.46
N ALA A 7 6.79 -8.66 -8.53
CA ALA A 7 5.34 -8.52 -8.45
C ALA A 7 4.71 -9.52 -7.45
N ASP A 8 5.16 -10.78 -7.42
CA ASP A 8 4.64 -11.77 -6.47
C ASP A 8 4.94 -11.41 -5.02
N GLU A 9 6.14 -10.90 -4.72
CA GLU A 9 6.46 -10.42 -3.38
C GLU A 9 5.64 -9.18 -3.04
N LEU A 10 5.48 -8.24 -3.97
CA LEU A 10 4.64 -7.06 -3.80
C LEU A 10 3.20 -7.45 -3.42
N ARG A 11 2.62 -8.41 -4.13
CA ARG A 11 1.26 -8.90 -3.84
C ARG A 11 1.13 -9.54 -2.48
N ARG A 12 2.12 -10.36 -2.06
CA ARG A 12 2.14 -10.94 -0.71
C ARG A 12 2.17 -9.86 0.37
N ARG A 13 3.01 -8.83 0.19
CA ARG A 13 3.11 -7.70 1.12
C ARG A 13 1.84 -6.87 1.14
N ILE A 14 1.22 -6.61 -0.01
CA ILE A 14 -0.05 -5.91 -0.09
C ILE A 14 -1.14 -6.66 0.69
N ALA A 15 -1.25 -7.99 0.52
CA ALA A 15 -2.24 -8.76 1.27
C ALA A 15 -2.06 -8.66 2.80
N GLN A 16 -0.81 -8.66 3.28
CA GLN A 16 -0.50 -8.47 4.70
C GLN A 16 -0.85 -7.05 5.16
N ALA A 17 -0.46 -6.03 4.40
CA ALA A 17 -0.77 -4.64 4.71
C ALA A 17 -2.28 -4.37 4.70
N GLN A 18 -3.04 -4.95 3.77
CA GLN A 18 -4.50 -4.84 3.73
C GLN A 18 -5.15 -5.41 5.00
N ALA A 19 -4.66 -6.55 5.51
CA ALA A 19 -5.13 -7.10 6.77
C ALA A 19 -4.83 -6.18 7.96
N GLY A 20 -3.63 -5.57 7.99
CA GLY A 20 -3.24 -4.57 8.98
C GLY A 20 -4.12 -3.31 8.94
N VAL A 21 -4.32 -2.73 7.75
CA VAL A 21 -5.19 -1.56 7.55
C VAL A 21 -6.63 -1.88 7.93
N ALA A 22 -7.15 -3.07 7.62
CA ALA A 22 -8.49 -3.48 8.02
C ALA A 22 -8.62 -3.66 9.55
N ALA A 23 -7.57 -4.15 10.23
CA ALA A 23 -7.54 -4.22 11.69
C ALA A 23 -7.50 -2.82 12.31
N LEU A 24 -6.72 -1.90 11.74
CA LEU A 24 -6.65 -0.51 12.16
C LEU A 24 -8.00 0.20 11.95
N ALA A 25 -8.66 0.01 10.81
CA ALA A 25 -9.96 0.61 10.51
C ALA A 25 -11.07 0.17 11.47
N ARG A 26 -10.99 -1.05 12.03
CA ARG A 26 -11.89 -1.48 13.11
C ARG A 26 -11.63 -0.78 14.44
N ARG A 27 -10.38 -0.38 14.69
CA ARG A 27 -9.97 0.36 15.90
C ARG A 27 -10.22 1.86 15.76
N GLU A 28 -10.13 2.39 14.55
CA GLU A 28 -10.31 3.81 14.21
C GLU A 28 -11.36 4.00 13.10
N PRO A 29 -12.66 3.78 13.39
CA PRO A 29 -13.71 3.83 12.38
C PRO A 29 -13.94 5.23 11.79
N GLU A 30 -13.52 6.29 12.48
CA GLU A 30 -13.65 7.68 12.01
C GLU A 30 -12.53 8.07 11.02
N ASN A 31 -11.48 7.26 10.91
CA ASN A 31 -10.34 7.52 10.04
C ASN A 31 -10.66 7.10 8.60
N SER A 32 -11.38 7.97 7.89
CA SER A 32 -11.83 7.73 6.51
C SER A 32 -10.68 7.54 5.50
N TRP A 33 -9.46 7.93 5.85
CA TRP A 33 -8.27 7.74 5.03
C TRP A 33 -7.83 6.27 4.93
N LEU A 34 -8.15 5.43 5.91
CA LEU A 34 -7.85 3.99 5.87
C LEU A 34 -8.58 3.28 4.72
N ALA A 35 -9.80 3.71 4.40
CA ALA A 35 -10.53 3.22 3.23
C ALA A 35 -9.88 3.68 1.92
N SER A 36 -9.26 4.86 1.89
CA SER A 36 -8.48 5.33 0.74
C SER A 36 -7.23 4.49 0.53
N ILE A 37 -6.48 4.21 1.60
CA ILE A 37 -5.30 3.33 1.57
C ILE A 37 -5.69 1.94 1.04
N GLN A 38 -6.78 1.34 1.53
CA GLN A 38 -7.26 0.04 1.05
C GLN A 38 -7.51 0.02 -0.47
N ARG A 39 -8.25 1.00 -1.01
CA ARG A 39 -8.53 1.07 -2.45
C ARG A 39 -7.28 1.22 -3.30
N GLN A 40 -6.30 1.99 -2.83
CA GLN A 40 -5.04 2.16 -3.54
C GLN A 40 -4.21 0.85 -3.53
N LEU A 41 -4.19 0.14 -2.41
CA LEU A 41 -3.55 -1.18 -2.32
C LEU A 41 -4.23 -2.21 -3.23
N GLU A 42 -5.56 -2.23 -3.29
CA GLU A 42 -6.32 -3.10 -4.21
C GLU A 42 -5.99 -2.82 -5.67
N TYR A 43 -5.87 -1.54 -6.04
CA TYR A 43 -5.49 -1.15 -7.40
C TYR A 43 -4.09 -1.67 -7.76
N VAL A 44 -3.11 -1.51 -6.86
CA VAL A 44 -1.74 -2.00 -7.09
C VAL A 44 -1.68 -3.54 -7.13
N ASP A 45 -2.39 -4.25 -6.25
CA ASP A 45 -2.47 -5.72 -6.32
C ASP A 45 -3.12 -6.20 -7.62
N GLY A 46 -4.20 -5.55 -8.06
CA GLY A 46 -4.84 -5.84 -9.34
C GLY A 46 -3.89 -5.69 -10.52
N ALA A 47 -3.19 -4.56 -10.61
CA ALA A 47 -2.21 -4.33 -11.67
C ALA A 47 -1.04 -5.33 -11.62
N ALA A 48 -0.52 -5.64 -10.42
CA ALA A 48 0.52 -6.64 -10.24
C ALA A 48 0.04 -8.05 -10.64
N ARG A 49 -1.21 -8.40 -10.34
CA ARG A 49 -1.83 -9.67 -10.69
C ARG A 49 -2.01 -9.81 -12.20
N ASP A 50 -2.40 -8.74 -12.86
CA ASP A 50 -2.65 -8.71 -14.29
C ASP A 50 -1.36 -8.60 -15.12
N GLY A 51 -0.21 -8.47 -14.45
CA GLY A 51 1.10 -8.37 -15.10
C GLY A 51 1.32 -7.04 -15.81
N ALA A 52 0.67 -5.97 -15.33
CA ALA A 52 0.83 -4.64 -15.90
C ALA A 52 2.28 -4.17 -15.79
N GLU A 53 2.79 -3.54 -16.85
CA GLU A 53 4.13 -2.95 -16.83
C GLU A 53 4.13 -1.51 -16.28
N ARG A 54 2.95 -0.86 -16.26
CA ARG A 54 2.74 0.52 -15.82
C ARG A 54 1.38 0.68 -15.14
N LEU A 55 1.26 1.71 -14.30
CA LEU A 55 -0.01 2.11 -13.68
C LEU A 55 -0.57 3.36 -14.35
N ASP A 56 -1.78 3.28 -14.88
CA ASP A 56 -2.47 4.42 -15.52
C ASP A 56 -2.78 5.55 -14.54
N ARG A 57 -2.96 5.23 -13.26
CA ARG A 57 -3.28 6.19 -12.18
C ARG A 57 -2.15 6.31 -11.16
N ALA A 58 -0.92 6.12 -11.61
CA ALA A 58 0.31 6.27 -10.83
C ALA A 58 0.34 7.56 -9.99
N ASP A 59 0.01 8.69 -10.60
CA ASP A 59 0.07 10.02 -9.97
C ASP A 59 -0.95 10.21 -8.83
N GLU A 60 -1.97 9.35 -8.77
CA GLU A 60 -2.99 9.37 -7.74
C GLU A 60 -2.63 8.51 -6.52
N LEU A 61 -1.56 7.73 -6.61
CA LEU A 61 -1.10 6.86 -5.52
C LEU A 61 -0.31 7.64 -4.48
N ASN A 62 -1.00 7.91 -3.36
CA ASN A 62 -0.47 8.64 -2.22
C ASN A 62 -0.57 7.86 -0.90
N PHE A 63 -0.91 6.57 -0.91
CA PHE A 63 -1.04 5.75 0.29
C PHE A 63 0.23 5.72 1.16
N GLY A 64 1.42 5.86 0.56
CA GLY A 64 2.66 6.05 1.31
C GLY A 64 2.66 7.37 2.11
N LEU A 65 2.22 8.47 1.52
CA LEU A 65 2.08 9.75 2.22
C LEU A 65 0.97 9.68 3.29
N LEU A 66 -0.17 9.05 2.97
CA LEU A 66 -1.25 8.83 3.93
C LEU A 66 -0.78 7.99 5.12
N ALA A 67 0.12 7.03 4.91
CA ALA A 67 0.69 6.23 5.98
C ALA A 67 1.46 7.10 6.98
N SER A 68 2.31 8.03 6.52
CA SER A 68 3.01 8.96 7.41
C SER A 68 2.07 9.83 8.24
N HIS A 69 0.94 10.25 7.67
CA HIS A 69 0.04 11.18 8.35
C HIS A 69 -0.99 10.52 9.27
N TYR A 70 -1.43 9.30 8.95
CA TYR A 70 -2.60 8.69 9.59
C TYR A 70 -2.35 7.30 10.16
N VAL A 71 -1.18 6.70 9.90
CA VAL A 71 -0.84 5.35 10.35
C VAL A 71 0.39 5.36 11.24
N ASP A 72 1.39 6.20 10.96
CA ASP A 72 2.70 6.18 11.64
C ASP A 72 2.60 6.37 13.16
N ASP A 73 1.78 7.32 13.62
CA ASP A 73 1.58 7.59 15.05
C ASP A 73 0.91 6.42 15.81
N VAL A 74 0.17 5.55 15.10
CA VAL A 74 -0.67 4.50 15.71
C VAL A 74 -0.08 3.11 15.52
N ASP A 75 0.45 2.85 14.33
CA ASP A 75 1.08 1.60 13.92
C ASP A 75 2.28 1.91 12.99
N PRO A 76 3.44 2.27 13.56
CA PRO A 76 4.64 2.64 12.78
C PRO A 76 5.19 1.48 11.95
N ALA A 77 4.93 0.23 12.37
CA ALA A 77 5.33 -0.95 11.60
C ALA A 77 4.50 -1.07 10.32
N LEU A 78 3.18 -0.88 10.41
CA LEU A 78 2.30 -0.84 9.24
C LEU A 78 2.64 0.34 8.33
N ALA A 79 2.94 1.51 8.89
CA ALA A 79 3.35 2.66 8.10
C ALA A 79 4.63 2.39 7.29
N ALA A 80 5.64 1.79 7.92
CA ALA A 80 6.87 1.39 7.24
C ALA A 80 6.62 0.37 6.10
N GLU A 81 5.71 -0.59 6.31
CA GLU A 81 5.30 -1.53 5.25
C GLU A 81 4.62 -0.82 4.08
N LEU A 82 3.68 0.10 4.34
CA LEU A 82 3.01 0.89 3.30
C LEU A 82 4.00 1.76 2.50
N HIS A 83 5.01 2.32 3.18
CA HIS A 83 6.12 3.02 2.52
C HIS A 83 6.94 2.11 1.61
N ALA A 84 7.31 0.91 2.09
CA ALA A 84 8.05 -0.06 1.29
C ALA A 84 7.26 -0.50 0.06
N ILE A 85 5.96 -0.77 0.21
CA ILE A 85 5.04 -1.11 -0.90
C ILE A 85 4.98 0.05 -1.91
N SER A 86 4.85 1.29 -1.44
CA SER A 86 4.79 2.47 -2.32
C SER A 86 6.08 2.63 -3.14
N ALA A 87 7.25 2.50 -2.50
CA ALA A 87 8.53 2.56 -3.19
C ALA A 87 8.71 1.41 -4.20
N ALA A 88 8.27 0.20 -3.84
CA ALA A 88 8.34 -0.96 -4.71
C ALA A 88 7.41 -0.83 -5.93
N ALA A 89 6.19 -0.34 -5.75
CA ALA A 89 5.25 -0.09 -6.84
C ALA A 89 5.82 0.91 -7.86
N ARG A 90 6.42 2.02 -7.39
CA ARG A 90 7.11 2.99 -8.25
C ARG A 90 8.22 2.36 -9.08
N ARG A 91 9.07 1.55 -8.43
CA ARG A 91 10.16 0.84 -9.11
C ARG A 91 9.66 -0.17 -10.15
N LEU A 92 8.64 -0.95 -9.80
CA LEU A 92 8.16 -2.05 -10.64
C LEU A 92 7.31 -1.58 -11.82
N PHE A 93 6.56 -0.49 -11.66
CA PHE A 93 5.65 0.03 -12.69
C PHE A 93 6.12 1.35 -13.33
N GLY A 94 7.29 1.87 -12.92
CA GLY A 94 8.00 2.95 -13.61
C GLY A 94 7.32 4.32 -13.55
N PHE A 95 6.96 4.79 -12.35
CA PHE A 95 6.41 6.13 -12.11
C PHE A 95 7.03 6.83 -10.90
#